data_AF-A0A7S4NP73-F1
#
_entry.id   AF-A0A7S4NP73-F1
#
_cell.length_a   1.000
_cell.length_b   1.000
_cell.length_c   1.000
_cell.angle_alpha   90.00
_cell.angle_beta   90.00
_cell.angle_gamma   90.00
#
_symmetry.space_group_name_H-M   'P 1'
#
loop_
_entity.id
_entity.type
_entity.pdbx_description
1 polymer ?
#
loop_
_entity_poly.entity_id
_entity_poly.type
_entity_poly.pdbx_seq_one_letter_code
_entity_poly.pdbx_strand_id
1 'polypeptide(L)'
;VRPKILKSVHYCETTKQLHQKEYRDYTSFSGLPTGSTYLTRDDDGNLLTTEYGLCEYSDTQALHLQEMPENAEVGQLPRSVDVLVTNDLVDAVKPGDRVQVVGVYKPLGTGNETS
;
A
#
# COMPACT_ATOMS: atom_id res chain seq x y z
N VAL A 1 5.47 -10.32 0.86
CA VAL A 1 4.51 -9.58 0.02
C VAL A 1 3.16 -9.52 0.70
N ARG A 2 2.46 -8.38 0.67
CA ARG A 2 1.09 -8.24 1.19
C ARG A 2 0.21 -7.54 0.14
N PRO A 3 -0.94 -8.13 -0.24
CA PRO A 3 -1.86 -7.49 -1.15
C PRO A 3 -2.61 -6.36 -0.44
N LYS A 4 -2.87 -5.28 -1.15
CA LYS A 4 -3.59 -4.11 -0.68
C LYS A 4 -4.67 -3.76 -1.68
N ILE A 5 -5.88 -3.49 -1.17
CA ILE A 5 -6.96 -3.04 -2.04
C ILE A 5 -6.73 -1.59 -2.46
N LEU A 6 -6.80 -1.33 -3.77
CA LEU A 6 -6.80 0.01 -4.34
C LEU A 6 -8.22 0.48 -4.65
N LYS A 7 -9.07 -0.45 -5.10
CA LYS A 7 -10.43 -0.14 -5.50
C LYS A 7 -11.35 -1.33 -5.24
N SER A 8 -12.48 -1.07 -4.59
CA SER A 8 -13.58 -2.03 -4.51
C SER A 8 -14.68 -1.67 -5.49
N VAL A 9 -15.27 -2.71 -6.09
CA VAL A 9 -16.45 -2.61 -6.93
C VAL A 9 -17.57 -3.42 -6.27
N HIS A 10 -18.75 -2.84 -6.23
CA HIS A 10 -19.93 -3.40 -5.60
C HIS A 10 -21.12 -3.31 -6.54
N TYR A 11 -21.94 -4.34 -6.56
CA TYR A 11 -23.14 -4.41 -7.37
C TYR A 11 -24.39 -4.38 -6.49
N CYS A 12 -25.37 -3.57 -6.88
CA CYS A 12 -26.70 -3.55 -6.28
C CYS A 12 -27.67 -4.34 -7.16
N GLU A 13 -28.23 -5.44 -6.66
CA GLU A 13 -29.19 -6.25 -7.43
C GLU A 13 -30.49 -5.51 -7.73
N THR A 14 -30.94 -4.63 -6.82
CA THR A 14 -32.19 -3.89 -6.94
C THR A 14 -32.11 -2.81 -8.02
N THR A 15 -31.05 -1.98 -7.99
CA THR A 15 -30.90 -0.85 -8.92
C THR A 15 -30.14 -1.25 -10.19
N LYS A 16 -29.50 -2.42 -10.20
CA LYS A 16 -28.60 -2.90 -11.25
C LYS A 16 -27.40 -1.98 -11.51
N GLN A 17 -27.03 -1.18 -10.52
CA GLN A 17 -25.93 -0.23 -10.62
C GLN A 17 -24.65 -0.78 -9.98
N LEU A 18 -23.52 -0.30 -10.48
CA LEU A 18 -22.20 -0.57 -9.93
C LEU A 18 -21.72 0.64 -9.12
N HIS A 19 -21.34 0.38 -7.87
CA HIS A 19 -20.75 1.34 -6.97
C HIS A 19 -19.26 1.05 -6.82
N GLN A 20 -18.43 2.08 -6.81
CA GLN A 20 -16.98 1.93 -6.71
C GLN A 20 -16.44 2.80 -5.60
N LYS A 21 -15.47 2.28 -4.86
CA LYS A 21 -14.74 3.04 -3.84
C LYS A 21 -13.24 2.83 -4.01
N GLU A 22 -12.54 3.94 -4.16
CA GLU A 22 -11.08 3.98 -4.16
C GLU A 22 -10.56 4.05 -2.72
N TYR A 23 -9.54 3.25 -2.43
CA TYR A 23 -8.85 3.21 -1.15
C TYR A 23 -7.49 3.87 -1.28
N ARG A 24 -7.26 4.87 -0.44
CA ARG A 24 -6.01 5.60 -0.32
C ARG A 24 -5.54 5.53 1.13
N ASP A 25 -4.24 5.52 1.29
CA ASP A 25 -3.53 5.44 2.56
C ASP A 25 -2.33 6.38 2.53
N TYR A 26 -1.56 6.42 3.62
CA TYR A 26 -0.41 7.30 3.71
C TYR A 26 0.68 6.98 2.70
N THR A 27 0.78 5.74 2.19
CA THR A 27 1.76 5.40 1.16
C THR A 27 1.31 5.78 -0.26
N SER A 28 0.05 6.20 -0.44
CA SER A 28 -0.46 6.64 -1.74
C SER A 28 0.22 7.93 -2.22
N PHE A 29 0.44 8.06 -3.53
CA PHE A 29 1.16 9.22 -4.10
C PHE A 29 0.37 10.53 -3.99
N SER A 30 -0.96 10.46 -4.01
CA SER A 30 -1.84 11.62 -4.00
C SER A 30 -3.11 11.38 -3.18
N GLY A 31 -3.69 12.48 -2.70
CA GLY A 31 -4.95 12.47 -1.95
C GLY A 31 -4.78 12.19 -0.45
N LEU A 32 -5.88 12.41 0.27
CA LEU A 32 -6.00 12.08 1.69
C LEU A 32 -6.29 10.58 1.86
N PRO A 33 -5.87 9.98 2.99
CA PRO A 33 -6.22 8.60 3.30
C PRO A 33 -7.74 8.47 3.45
N THR A 34 -8.28 7.38 2.94
CA THR A 34 -9.70 7.03 3.00
C THR A 34 -9.95 5.95 4.06
N GLY A 35 -11.16 5.89 4.61
CA GLY A 35 -11.53 4.81 5.52
C GLY A 35 -11.51 3.42 4.86
N SER A 36 -11.07 2.41 5.61
CA SER A 36 -10.83 1.03 5.15
C SER A 36 -12.10 0.20 4.96
N THR A 37 -13.28 0.68 5.38
CA THR A 37 -14.53 -0.08 5.34
C THR A 37 -15.05 -0.25 3.91
N TYR A 38 -15.56 -1.44 3.60
CA TYR A 38 -16.32 -1.69 2.37
C TYR A 38 -17.69 -1.03 2.40
N LEU A 39 -18.19 -0.64 1.22
CA LEU A 39 -19.57 -0.20 1.06
C LEU A 39 -20.49 -1.43 1.19
N THR A 40 -21.39 -1.41 2.15
CA THR A 40 -22.36 -2.50 2.35
C THR A 40 -23.77 -2.13 1.90
N ARG A 41 -24.05 -0.83 1.74
CA ARG A 41 -25.34 -0.31 1.30
C ARG A 41 -25.18 0.92 0.41
N ASP A 42 -26.13 1.12 -0.50
CA ASP A 42 -26.27 2.35 -1.28
C ASP A 42 -27.01 3.45 -0.48
N ASP A 43 -27.17 4.63 -1.08
CA ASP A 43 -27.85 5.78 -0.48
C ASP A 43 -29.34 5.51 -0.19
N ASP A 44 -29.97 4.60 -0.95
CA ASP A 44 -31.35 4.16 -0.80
C ASP A 44 -31.51 3.00 0.22
N GLY A 45 -30.40 2.51 0.79
CA GLY A 45 -30.37 1.46 1.80
C GLY A 45 -30.43 0.03 1.27
N ASN A 46 -30.33 -0.18 -0.04
CA ASN A 46 -30.23 -1.50 -0.65
C ASN A 46 -28.88 -2.15 -0.32
N LEU A 47 -28.85 -3.49 -0.33
CA LEU A 47 -27.63 -4.24 -0.08
C LEU A 47 -26.71 -4.20 -1.30
N LEU A 48 -25.42 -4.00 -1.02
CA LEU A 48 -24.35 -4.06 -2.00
C LEU A 48 -23.57 -5.36 -1.86
N THR A 49 -23.41 -6.08 -2.96
CA THR A 49 -22.57 -7.29 -3.03
C THR A 49 -21.24 -6.92 -3.65
N THR A 50 -20.14 -7.32 -3.02
CA THR A 50 -18.79 -7.02 -3.54
C THR A 50 -18.45 -7.93 -4.73
N GLU A 51 -18.11 -7.32 -5.85
CA GLU A 51 -17.69 -7.99 -7.07
C GLU A 51 -16.16 -8.14 -7.08
N TYR A 52 -15.66 -9.17 -6.37
CA TYR A 52 -14.22 -9.37 -6.18
C TYR A 52 -13.40 -9.43 -7.48
N GLY A 53 -13.99 -9.91 -8.58
CA GLY A 53 -13.32 -9.98 -9.89
C GLY A 53 -13.11 -8.63 -10.58
N LEU A 54 -13.83 -7.58 -10.15
CA LEU A 54 -13.71 -6.21 -10.66
C LEU A 54 -12.92 -5.30 -9.71
N CYS A 55 -12.59 -5.79 -8.51
CA CYS A 55 -11.76 -5.07 -7.55
C CYS A 55 -10.31 -5.00 -8.03
N GLU A 56 -9.64 -3.89 -7.73
CA GLU A 56 -8.22 -3.69 -8.05
C GLU A 56 -7.39 -3.85 -6.77
N TYR A 57 -6.37 -4.69 -6.86
CA TYR A 57 -5.42 -4.97 -5.79
C TYR A 57 -4.01 -4.66 -6.28
N SER A 58 -3.17 -4.21 -5.35
CA SER A 58 -1.76 -3.94 -5.59
C SER A 58 -0.93 -4.61 -4.51
N ASP A 59 0.10 -5.32 -4.96
CA ASP A 59 1.06 -5.92 -4.05
C ASP A 59 2.04 -4.86 -3.54
N THR A 60 2.31 -4.94 -2.25
CA THR A 60 3.26 -4.07 -1.56
C THR A 60 4.24 -4.91 -0.75
N GLN A 61 5.50 -4.47 -0.75
CA GLN A 61 6.58 -5.07 0.04
C GLN A 61 7.42 -3.98 0.69
N ALA A 62 7.78 -4.18 1.95
CA ALA A 62 8.75 -3.35 2.65
C ALA A 62 10.12 -4.03 2.58
N LEU A 63 11.14 -3.26 2.24
CA LEU A 63 12.54 -3.65 2.15
C LEU A 63 13.34 -2.81 3.14
N HIS A 64 14.27 -3.45 3.85
CA HIS A 64 15.24 -2.78 4.70
C HIS A 64 16.58 -2.74 3.98
N LEU A 65 17.04 -1.54 3.63
CA LEU A 65 18.32 -1.35 2.95
C LEU A 65 19.35 -0.86 3.94
N GLN A 66 20.52 -1.48 3.90
CA GLN A 66 21.67 -1.09 4.69
C GLN A 66 22.73 -0.46 3.79
N GLU A 67 23.43 0.54 4.31
CA GLU A 67 24.58 1.09 3.60
C GLU A 67 25.67 0.04 3.37
N MET A 68 26.44 0.20 2.29
CA MET A 68 27.51 -0.75 1.98
C MET A 68 28.57 -0.72 3.09
N PRO A 69 29.01 -1.88 3.61
CA PRO A 69 29.94 -1.94 4.73
C PRO A 69 31.29 -1.29 4.41
N GLU A 70 31.68 -1.27 3.13
CA GLU A 70 32.88 -0.58 2.64
C GLU A 70 32.83 0.95 2.79
N ASN A 71 31.64 1.56 2.89
CA ASN A 71 31.46 3.00 3.06
C ASN A 71 31.22 3.41 4.51
N ALA A 72 31.03 2.46 5.43
CA ALA A 72 30.77 2.74 6.84
C ALA A 72 32.05 3.16 7.58
N GLU A 73 31.97 4.21 8.39
CA GLU A 73 33.09 4.64 9.22
C GLU A 73 33.38 3.62 10.34
N VAL A 74 34.67 3.35 10.56
CA VAL A 74 35.11 2.35 11.56
C VAL A 74 34.61 2.75 12.94
N GLY A 75 33.82 1.85 13.56
CA GLY A 75 33.29 2.03 14.92
C GLY A 75 31.88 2.63 14.98
N GLN A 76 31.27 3.02 13.86
CA GLN A 76 29.85 3.38 13.82
C GLN A 76 28.96 2.16 13.53
N LEU A 77 27.72 2.22 14.01
CA LEU A 77 26.68 1.29 13.60
C LEU A 77 26.21 1.63 12.17
N PRO A 78 26.07 0.64 11.29
CA PRO A 78 25.61 0.87 9.92
C PRO A 78 24.18 1.42 9.91
N ARG A 79 23.98 2.49 9.16
CA ARG A 79 22.69 3.13 8.90
C ARG A 79 21.87 2.29 7.94
N SER A 80 20.57 2.35 8.15
CA SER A 80 19.59 1.68 7.31
C SER A 80 18.44 2.62 6.97
N VAL A 81 17.76 2.33 5.87
CA VAL A 81 16.58 3.03 5.40
C VAL A 81 15.51 2.03 5.00
N ASP A 82 14.26 2.37 5.26
CA ASP A 82 13.11 1.57 4.87
C ASP A 82 12.58 2.04 3.53
N VAL A 83 12.38 1.09 2.62
CA VAL A 83 11.86 1.36 1.28
C VAL A 83 10.61 0.52 1.07
N LEU A 84 9.53 1.17 0.64
CA LEU A 84 8.31 0.50 0.23
C LEU A 84 8.28 0.39 -1.29
N VAL A 85 8.17 -0.83 -1.80
CA VAL A 85 8.02 -1.13 -3.23
C VAL A 85 6.63 -1.66 -3.51
N THR A 86 6.08 -1.32 -4.68
CA THR A 86 4.71 -1.64 -5.09
C THR A 86 4.68 -2.21 -6.51
N ASN A 87 3.60 -2.93 -6.83
CA ASN A 87 3.33 -3.50 -8.15
C ASN A 87 4.48 -4.40 -8.64
N ASP A 88 4.94 -4.22 -9.88
CA ASP A 88 5.94 -5.06 -10.55
C ASP A 88 7.33 -5.04 -9.89
N LEU A 89 7.58 -4.12 -8.95
CA LEU A 89 8.84 -4.06 -8.20
C LEU A 89 8.85 -4.99 -6.97
N VAL A 90 7.70 -5.59 -6.65
CA VAL A 90 7.61 -6.61 -5.61
C VAL A 90 8.41 -7.85 -6.03
N ASP A 91 9.16 -8.41 -5.09
CA ASP A 91 10.07 -9.56 -5.27
C ASP A 91 11.18 -9.37 -6.33
N ALA A 92 11.43 -8.14 -6.76
CA ALA A 92 12.52 -7.83 -7.70
C ALA A 92 13.93 -8.01 -7.11
N VAL A 93 14.06 -8.07 -5.78
CA VAL A 93 15.34 -8.08 -5.06
C VAL A 93 15.36 -9.20 -4.03
N LYS A 94 16.50 -9.88 -3.88
CA LYS A 94 16.73 -10.90 -2.86
C LYS A 94 17.60 -10.37 -1.71
N PRO A 95 17.46 -10.92 -0.49
CA PRO A 95 18.33 -10.55 0.62
C PRO A 95 19.82 -10.77 0.27
N GLY A 96 20.64 -9.73 0.47
CA GLY A 96 22.08 -9.75 0.18
C GLY A 96 22.47 -9.16 -1.19
N ASP A 97 21.49 -8.83 -2.04
CA ASP A 97 21.76 -8.15 -3.30
C ASP A 97 22.25 -6.71 -3.08
N ARG A 98 23.20 -6.29 -3.91
CA ARG A 98 23.63 -4.88 -4.00
C ARG A 98 22.66 -4.16 -4.92
N VAL A 99 21.91 -3.22 -4.37
CA VAL A 99 20.86 -2.50 -5.10
C VAL A 99 21.07 -0.99 -5.07
N GLN A 100 20.65 -0.34 -6.14
CA GLN A 100 20.50 1.11 -6.20
C GLN A 100 19.02 1.43 -6.33
N VAL A 101 18.49 2.23 -5.41
CA VAL A 101 17.07 2.60 -5.38
C VAL A 101 16.92 4.08 -5.68
N VAL A 102 15.95 4.39 -6.54
CA VAL A 102 15.52 5.75 -6.86
C VAL A 102 14.03 5.85 -6.55
N GLY A 103 13.63 6.89 -5.83
CA GLY A 103 12.24 7.06 -5.42
C GLY A 103 12.01 8.37 -4.68
N VAL A 104 10.79 8.53 -4.17
CA VAL A 104 10.39 9.71 -3.40
C VAL A 104 10.53 9.38 -1.91
N TYR A 105 11.31 10.19 -1.19
CA TYR A 105 11.35 10.11 0.26
C TYR A 105 10.07 10.72 0.84
N LYS A 106 9.28 9.89 1.52
CA LYS A 106 8.04 10.31 2.18
C LYS A 106 8.17 10.10 3.69
N PRO A 107 8.19 11.16 4.51
CA PRO A 107 8.12 11.01 5.95
C PRO A 107 6.71 10.58 6.32
N LEU A 108 6.50 9.27 6.41
CA LEU A 108 5.27 8.71 6.91
C LEU A 108 5.28 8.87 8.43
N GLY A 109 4.45 9.78 8.94
CA GLY A 109 4.20 9.83 10.37
C GLY A 109 3.56 8.52 10.79
N THR A 110 4.28 7.69 11.53
CA THR A 110 3.65 6.64 12.34
C THR A 110 2.80 7.38 13.37
N GLY A 111 1.54 7.62 13.06
CA GLY A 111 0.55 7.79 14.10
C GLY A 111 0.55 6.51 14.90
N ASN A 112 1.35 6.45 15.97
CA ASN A 112 1.06 5.55 17.06
C ASN A 112 -0.32 5.97 17.56
N GLU A 113 -1.35 5.29 17.05
CA GLU A 113 -2.66 5.27 17.68
C GLU A 113 -2.51 4.52 19.02
N THR A 114 -1.88 5.16 20.00
CA THR A 114 -2.16 4.89 21.40
C THR A 114 -3.57 5.41 21.65
N SER A 115 -4.56 4.51 21.56
CA SER A 115 -5.78 4.64 22.38
C SER A 115 -5.42 4.49 23.85
#